data_AF-A0A4R4W0N6-F1
#
_entry.id   AF-A0A4R4W0N6-F1
#
_cell.length_a   1.000
_cell.length_b   1.000
_cell.length_c   1.000
_cell.angle_alpha   90.00
_cell.angle_beta   90.00
_cell.angle_gamma   90.00
#
_symmetry.space_group_name_H-M   'P 1'
#
loop_
_entity.id
_entity.type
_entity.pdbx_description
1 polymer ?
#
loop_
_entity_poly.entity_id
_entity_poly.type
_entity_poly.pdbx_seq_one_letter_code
_entity_poly.pdbx_strand_id
1 'polypeptide(L)'
;MHVRSGTLPLLGEPPFTLGWDVAGVVEAVGPGVSAFAPGDEVLGLLAMPGAGNTYAEYVLAAVNEIVPKPADFSVEQAAGLPMAGLTAWQSLVGLARVEKGQRVLVHRAAGGVGHLAVQVAKARGAHVVATASPGKHELLRRLGVDEPVDYRTRDFTEIDPVDVVLDLVGGAYGDRSARVVRPGGLLVSAYPQNTGITPDRIAGLGIRHAVLVVHPSAPDLARLTALVVEGRLTVHVDQVLSLAEVAKAHEVIAGGAVTGKLVLVP
;
A
#
# COMPACT_ATOMS: atom_id res chain seq x y z
N MET A 1 -11.10 -4.93 0.89
CA MET A 1 -12.08 -5.81 0.23
C MET A 1 -13.42 -5.09 0.17
N HIS A 2 -13.62 -4.29 -0.88
CA HIS A 2 -14.85 -3.52 -1.12
C HIS A 2 -15.12 -3.35 -2.64
N VAL A 3 -14.37 -4.09 -3.46
CA VAL A 3 -14.44 -4.01 -4.92
C VAL A 3 -15.62 -4.79 -5.46
N ARG A 4 -15.97 -5.93 -4.83
CA ARG A 4 -17.18 -6.69 -5.19
C ARG A 4 -18.46 -6.15 -4.56
N SER A 5 -18.39 -5.27 -3.56
CA SER A 5 -19.57 -4.74 -2.87
C SER A 5 -20.25 -3.58 -3.62
N GLY A 6 -19.70 -3.13 -4.77
CA GLY A 6 -20.25 -2.00 -5.52
C GLY A 6 -20.09 -0.63 -4.84
N THR A 7 -19.51 -0.60 -3.64
CA THR A 7 -19.25 0.62 -2.85
C THR A 7 -18.21 1.56 -3.47
N LEU A 8 -17.52 1.09 -4.51
CA LEU A 8 -16.56 1.82 -5.31
C LEU A 8 -16.96 1.61 -6.78
N PRO A 9 -17.73 2.51 -7.40
CA PRO A 9 -18.19 2.38 -8.78
C PRO A 9 -17.06 2.67 -9.80
N LEU A 10 -15.83 2.22 -9.49
CA LEU A 10 -14.63 2.45 -10.29
C LEU A 10 -14.60 1.60 -11.57
N LEU A 11 -15.41 0.54 -11.61
CA LEU A 11 -15.36 -0.50 -12.65
C LEU A 11 -16.50 -0.41 -13.68
N GLY A 12 -17.44 0.53 -13.50
CA GLY A 12 -18.65 0.61 -14.33
C GLY A 12 -19.64 -0.54 -14.08
N GLU A 13 -20.49 -0.80 -15.07
CA GLU A 13 -21.49 -1.88 -15.03
C GLU A 13 -20.87 -3.23 -15.45
N PRO A 14 -21.28 -4.36 -14.85
CA PRO A 14 -20.86 -5.70 -15.30
C PRO A 14 -21.25 -6.01 -16.76
N PRO A 15 -20.51 -6.89 -17.46
CA PRO A 15 -19.33 -7.62 -16.99
C PRO A 15 -18.05 -6.76 -17.02
N PHE A 16 -17.20 -6.93 -16.01
CA PHE A 16 -15.91 -6.25 -15.89
C PHE A 16 -14.79 -7.23 -15.47
N THR A 17 -13.54 -6.86 -15.76
CA THR A 17 -12.35 -7.56 -15.26
C THR A 17 -11.80 -6.82 -14.03
N LEU A 18 -11.35 -7.57 -13.03
CA LEU A 18 -10.85 -7.02 -11.77
C LEU A 18 -9.33 -6.78 -11.82
N GLY A 19 -8.80 -6.11 -10.81
CA GLY A 19 -7.36 -5.93 -10.62
C GLY A 19 -6.80 -4.61 -11.15
N TRP A 20 -5.67 -4.20 -10.58
CA TRP A 20 -4.91 -3.01 -10.96
C TRP A 20 -3.39 -3.22 -10.91
N ASP A 21 -2.90 -4.06 -9.99
CA ASP A 21 -1.49 -4.42 -9.92
C ASP A 21 -1.16 -5.46 -10.99
N VAL A 22 -0.03 -5.30 -11.68
CA VAL A 22 0.51 -6.30 -12.62
C VAL A 22 2.03 -6.38 -12.51
N ALA A 23 2.57 -7.57 -12.74
CA ALA A 23 3.93 -7.75 -13.20
C ALA A 23 3.94 -8.86 -14.27
N GLY A 24 4.77 -8.70 -15.29
CA GLY A 24 4.79 -9.61 -16.43
C GLY A 24 5.82 -9.19 -17.46
N VAL A 25 5.67 -9.72 -18.68
CA VAL A 25 6.56 -9.46 -19.80
C VAL A 25 5.82 -8.66 -20.85
N VAL A 26 6.47 -7.66 -21.44
CA VAL A 26 5.92 -6.92 -22.59
C VAL A 26 5.83 -7.89 -23.77
N GLU A 27 4.62 -8.15 -24.24
CA GLU A 27 4.38 -8.98 -25.44
C GLU A 27 4.50 -8.15 -26.73
N ALA A 28 3.90 -6.96 -26.73
CA ALA A 28 3.86 -6.07 -27.88
C ALA A 28 3.79 -4.61 -27.44
N VAL A 29 4.22 -3.70 -28.31
CA VAL A 29 4.18 -2.26 -28.07
C VAL A 29 3.37 -1.55 -29.15
N GLY A 30 2.62 -0.51 -28.75
CA GLY A 30 1.83 0.30 -29.66
C GLY A 30 2.70 1.26 -30.49
N PRO A 31 2.15 1.84 -31.58
CA PRO A 31 2.85 2.84 -32.39
C PRO A 31 3.38 4.01 -31.54
N GLY A 32 4.66 4.37 -31.73
CA GLY A 32 5.30 5.49 -31.03
C GLY A 32 5.85 5.16 -29.65
N VAL A 33 5.63 3.96 -29.12
CA VAL A 33 6.27 3.49 -27.89
C VAL A 33 7.71 3.07 -28.20
N SER A 34 8.67 3.70 -27.52
CA SER A 34 10.11 3.40 -27.64
C SER A 34 10.79 3.15 -26.30
N ALA A 35 10.10 3.39 -25.18
CA ALA A 35 10.63 3.19 -23.83
C ALA A 35 10.67 1.72 -23.40
N PHE A 36 9.98 0.84 -24.12
CA PHE A 36 9.86 -0.59 -23.85
C PHE A 36 9.87 -1.37 -25.17
N ALA A 37 10.26 -2.64 -25.10
CA ALA A 37 10.27 -3.59 -26.21
C ALA A 37 9.71 -4.97 -25.78
N PRO A 38 9.25 -5.80 -26.74
CA PRO A 38 8.89 -7.18 -26.44
C PRO A 38 10.01 -7.93 -25.70
N GLY A 39 9.66 -8.64 -24.63
CA GLY A 39 10.60 -9.34 -23.75
C GLY A 39 11.02 -8.57 -22.49
N ASP A 40 10.71 -7.27 -22.39
CA ASP A 40 11.00 -6.50 -21.18
C ASP A 40 10.13 -6.98 -20.00
N GLU A 41 10.74 -7.25 -18.85
CA GLU A 41 10.01 -7.53 -17.61
C GLU A 41 9.59 -6.22 -16.93
N VAL A 42 8.30 -6.08 -16.62
CA VAL A 42 7.72 -4.84 -16.08
C VAL A 42 6.79 -5.09 -14.91
N LEU A 43 6.54 -4.05 -14.11
CA LEU A 43 5.47 -4.00 -13.10
C LEU A 43 4.77 -2.64 -13.13
N GLY A 44 3.51 -2.59 -12.68
CA GLY A 44 2.76 -1.34 -12.68
C GLY A 44 1.43 -1.37 -11.91
N LEU A 45 0.95 -0.17 -11.60
CA LEU A 45 -0.40 0.09 -11.12
C LEU A 45 -1.16 0.72 -12.28
N LEU A 46 -2.12 0.01 -12.86
CA LEU A 46 -2.75 0.45 -14.10
C LEU A 46 -4.03 1.23 -13.85
N ALA A 47 -4.22 2.32 -14.59
CA ALA A 47 -5.49 3.01 -14.80
C ALA A 47 -6.29 3.47 -13.57
N MET A 48 -5.77 3.53 -12.34
CA MET A 48 -6.55 4.00 -11.17
C MET A 48 -6.76 5.53 -11.20
N PRO A 49 -7.96 6.10 -10.95
CA PRO A 49 -9.21 5.50 -10.43
C PRO A 49 -10.14 4.73 -11.40
N GLY A 50 -9.76 4.44 -12.63
CA GLY A 50 -10.48 3.57 -13.56
C GLY A 50 -10.21 2.07 -13.38
N ALA A 51 -10.61 1.27 -14.38
CA ALA A 51 -10.47 -0.19 -14.37
C ALA A 51 -9.10 -0.64 -14.92
N GLY A 52 -8.27 -1.24 -14.08
CA GLY A 52 -6.96 -1.77 -14.48
C GLY A 52 -7.02 -3.11 -15.23
N ASN A 53 -8.07 -3.92 -15.00
CA ASN A 53 -8.32 -5.20 -15.69
C ASN A 53 -7.17 -6.22 -15.59
N THR A 54 -6.39 -6.23 -14.52
CA THR A 54 -5.16 -7.03 -14.42
C THR A 54 -5.35 -8.49 -13.99
N TYR A 55 -6.56 -8.91 -13.64
CA TYR A 55 -6.89 -10.32 -13.42
C TYR A 55 -7.13 -11.01 -14.77
N ALA A 56 -6.10 -11.02 -15.60
CA ALA A 56 -6.10 -11.51 -16.97
C ALA A 56 -4.68 -11.95 -17.37
N GLU A 57 -4.57 -12.77 -18.41
CA GLU A 57 -3.28 -13.19 -18.98
C GLU A 57 -2.60 -12.08 -19.78
N TYR A 58 -3.39 -11.15 -20.34
CA TYR A 58 -2.92 -9.99 -21.09
C TYR A 58 -3.68 -8.74 -20.65
N VAL A 59 -2.97 -7.62 -20.59
CA VAL A 59 -3.54 -6.31 -20.23
C VAL A 59 -2.86 -5.19 -21.02
N LEU A 60 -3.59 -4.12 -21.29
CA LEU A 60 -3.03 -2.91 -21.86
C LEU A 60 -2.51 -2.02 -20.72
N ALA A 61 -1.28 -1.56 -20.84
CA ALA A 61 -0.66 -0.63 -19.89
C ALA A 61 -0.18 0.63 -20.61
N ALA A 62 -0.41 1.80 -20.02
CA ALA A 62 0.20 3.02 -20.50
C ALA A 62 1.66 3.11 -20.02
N VAL A 63 2.54 3.65 -20.87
CA VAL A 63 4.00 3.75 -20.61
C VAL A 63 4.32 4.46 -19.29
N ASN A 64 3.48 5.40 -18.85
CA ASN A 64 3.63 6.16 -17.62
C ASN A 64 3.10 5.46 -16.36
N GLU A 65 2.59 4.24 -16.48
CA GLU A 65 2.02 3.45 -15.37
C GLU A 65 2.86 2.22 -14.99
N ILE A 66 3.86 1.90 -15.82
CA ILE A 66 4.76 0.75 -15.65
C ILE A 66 6.22 1.18 -15.54
N VAL A 67 7.02 0.34 -14.88
CA VAL A 67 8.47 0.47 -14.79
C VAL A 67 9.14 -0.90 -14.98
N PRO A 68 10.45 -0.95 -15.32
CA PRO A 68 11.19 -2.20 -15.36
C PRO A 68 11.16 -2.94 -14.03
N LYS A 69 11.02 -4.27 -14.09
CA LYS A 69 11.11 -5.15 -12.91
C LYS A 69 12.55 -5.22 -12.42
N PRO A 70 12.83 -5.04 -11.11
CA PRO A 70 14.12 -5.39 -10.54
C PRO A 70 14.47 -6.87 -10.83
N ALA A 71 15.71 -7.14 -11.23
CA ALA A 71 16.16 -8.50 -11.50
C ALA A 71 16.03 -9.42 -10.26
N ASP A 72 16.26 -8.87 -9.06
CA ASP A 72 16.24 -9.60 -7.79
C ASP A 72 14.83 -9.91 -7.27
N PHE A 73 13.78 -9.38 -7.90
CA PHE A 73 12.40 -9.69 -7.54
C PHE A 73 11.86 -10.82 -8.42
N SER A 74 11.22 -11.78 -7.74
CA SER A 74 10.31 -12.71 -8.41
C SER A 74 9.13 -11.93 -9.03
N VAL A 75 8.47 -12.52 -10.03
CA VAL A 75 7.31 -11.91 -10.67
C VAL A 75 6.19 -11.68 -9.63
N GLU A 76 6.04 -12.57 -8.67
CA GLU A 76 5.03 -12.45 -7.61
C GLU A 76 5.33 -11.29 -6.66
N GLN A 77 6.59 -11.10 -6.28
CA GLN A 77 7.00 -9.94 -5.47
C GLN A 77 6.78 -8.64 -6.25
N ALA A 78 7.12 -8.64 -7.54
CA ALA A 78 6.90 -7.49 -8.41
C ALA A 78 5.41 -7.15 -8.56
N ALA A 79 4.53 -8.16 -8.75
CA ALA A 79 3.08 -7.96 -8.80
C ALA A 79 2.51 -7.50 -7.45
N GLY A 80 3.18 -7.83 -6.34
CA GLY A 80 2.75 -7.42 -5.01
C GLY A 80 3.06 -5.95 -4.65
N LEU A 81 3.94 -5.29 -5.40
CA LEU A 81 4.48 -3.96 -5.07
C LEU A 81 3.57 -2.76 -5.44
N PRO A 82 2.98 -2.63 -6.64
CA PRO A 82 2.60 -1.33 -7.20
C PRO A 82 1.60 -0.52 -6.35
N MET A 83 0.37 -0.98 -6.17
CA MET A 83 -0.67 -0.26 -5.40
C MET A 83 -0.22 -0.02 -3.97
N ALA A 84 0.28 -1.07 -3.32
CA ALA A 84 0.58 -1.03 -1.90
C ALA A 84 1.80 -0.15 -1.61
N GLY A 85 2.83 -0.26 -2.46
CA GLY A 85 4.04 0.55 -2.40
C GLY A 85 3.75 2.01 -2.75
N LEU A 86 3.01 2.30 -3.82
CA LEU A 86 2.61 3.66 -4.18
C LEU A 86 1.75 4.29 -3.09
N THR A 87 0.84 3.54 -2.47
CA THR A 87 0.06 4.04 -1.32
C THR A 87 0.99 4.45 -0.17
N ALA A 88 1.94 3.59 0.20
CA ALA A 88 2.94 3.89 1.22
C ALA A 88 3.81 5.11 0.86
N TRP A 89 4.32 5.16 -0.36
CA TRP A 89 5.20 6.22 -0.84
C TRP A 89 4.50 7.57 -0.92
N GLN A 90 3.32 7.62 -1.56
CA GLN A 90 2.54 8.85 -1.69
C GLN A 90 2.07 9.36 -0.32
N SER A 91 1.70 8.48 0.61
CA SER A 91 1.39 8.87 2.00
C SER A 91 2.60 9.46 2.72
N LEU A 92 3.71 8.72 2.78
CA LEU A 92 4.81 9.03 3.70
C LEU A 92 5.82 10.01 3.09
N VAL A 93 6.08 9.92 1.79
CA VAL A 93 7.04 10.78 1.10
C VAL A 93 6.32 11.95 0.42
N GLY A 94 5.21 11.69 -0.27
CA GLY A 94 4.46 12.73 -1.00
C GLY A 94 3.75 13.72 -0.06
N LEU A 95 2.83 13.22 0.76
CA LEU A 95 1.97 14.03 1.62
C LEU A 95 2.65 14.40 2.94
N ALA A 96 3.14 13.40 3.68
CA ALA A 96 3.72 13.61 5.00
C ALA A 96 5.14 14.17 4.95
N ARG A 97 5.86 13.93 3.84
CA ARG A 97 7.25 14.33 3.66
C ARG A 97 8.12 13.90 4.84
N VAL A 98 7.98 12.64 5.26
CA VAL A 98 8.64 12.09 6.45
C VAL A 98 10.14 12.35 6.38
N GLU A 99 10.68 12.90 7.47
CA GLU A 99 12.10 13.21 7.66
C GLU A 99 12.72 12.31 8.73
N LYS A 100 14.06 12.26 8.72
CA LYS A 100 14.83 11.48 9.69
C LYS A 100 14.49 11.91 11.12
N GLY A 101 14.27 10.93 11.99
CA GLY A 101 13.99 11.15 13.42
C GLY A 101 12.52 11.41 13.75
N GLN A 102 11.65 11.60 12.76
CA GLN A 102 10.21 11.67 13.00
C GLN A 102 9.65 10.31 13.46
N ARG A 103 8.64 10.35 14.32
CA ARG A 103 7.86 9.19 14.78
C ARG A 103 6.66 8.99 13.86
N VAL A 104 6.55 7.80 13.28
CA VAL A 104 5.48 7.43 12.35
C VAL A 104 4.72 6.24 12.91
N LEU A 105 3.41 6.40 13.13
CA LEU A 105 2.51 5.30 13.45
C LEU A 105 1.94 4.71 12.16
N VAL A 106 2.12 3.41 11.95
CA VAL A 106 1.49 2.66 10.85
C VAL A 106 0.47 1.69 11.42
N HIS A 107 -0.80 1.86 11.07
CA HIS A 107 -1.84 0.89 11.42
C HIS A 107 -1.87 -0.30 10.47
N ARG A 108 -2.28 -1.48 10.95
CA ARG A 108 -2.27 -2.74 10.18
C ARG A 108 -0.91 -2.97 9.51
N ALA A 109 0.17 -2.72 10.25
CA ALA A 109 1.52 -2.62 9.73
C ALA A 109 2.05 -3.89 9.07
N ALA A 110 1.44 -5.05 9.35
CA ALA A 110 1.81 -6.32 8.72
C ALA A 110 0.89 -6.71 7.54
N GLY A 111 -0.02 -5.83 7.12
CA GLY A 111 -0.89 -6.05 5.95
C GLY A 111 -0.25 -5.61 4.64
N GLY A 112 -1.03 -5.65 3.56
CA GLY A 112 -0.58 -5.34 2.19
C GLY A 112 0.16 -4.01 2.05
N VAL A 113 -0.47 -2.90 2.47
CA VAL A 113 0.19 -1.56 2.45
C VAL A 113 1.14 -1.41 3.63
N GLY A 114 0.71 -1.86 4.82
CA GLY A 114 1.43 -1.59 6.07
C GLY A 114 2.88 -2.05 6.05
N HIS A 115 3.16 -3.26 5.54
CA HIS A 115 4.52 -3.81 5.60
C HIS A 115 5.50 -3.05 4.68
N LEU A 116 4.98 -2.45 3.60
CA LEU A 116 5.76 -1.56 2.73
C LEU A 116 5.89 -0.17 3.34
N ALA A 117 4.84 0.35 3.97
CA ALA A 117 4.86 1.64 4.66
C ALA A 117 5.89 1.68 5.80
N VAL A 118 6.01 0.61 6.58
CA VAL A 118 7.09 0.45 7.57
C VAL A 118 8.45 0.64 6.91
N GLN A 119 8.73 -0.13 5.85
CA GLN A 119 10.03 -0.10 5.18
C GLN A 119 10.32 1.27 4.53
N VAL A 120 9.32 1.90 3.91
CA VAL A 120 9.45 3.27 3.37
C VAL A 120 9.76 4.27 4.47
N ALA A 121 9.06 4.22 5.61
CA ALA A 121 9.35 5.09 6.75
C ALA A 121 10.77 4.85 7.31
N LYS A 122 11.20 3.59 7.44
CA LYS A 122 12.56 3.24 7.86
C LYS A 122 13.61 3.71 6.86
N ALA A 123 13.35 3.60 5.55
CA ALA A 123 14.22 4.13 4.51
C ALA A 123 14.35 5.67 4.55
N ARG A 124 13.37 6.36 5.15
CA ARG A 124 13.43 7.81 5.44
C ARG A 124 14.09 8.15 6.77
N GLY A 125 14.53 7.15 7.55
CA GLY A 125 15.17 7.33 8.85
C GLY A 125 14.19 7.64 9.98
N ALA A 126 12.92 7.29 9.83
CA ALA A 126 11.91 7.47 10.87
C ALA A 126 12.03 6.42 11.99
N HIS A 127 11.49 6.79 13.15
CA HIS A 127 11.13 5.86 14.22
C HIS A 127 9.71 5.36 13.98
N VAL A 128 9.51 4.06 13.83
CA VAL A 128 8.25 3.47 13.39
C VAL A 128 7.58 2.74 14.56
N VAL A 129 6.39 3.23 14.89
CA VAL A 129 5.43 2.55 15.76
C VAL A 129 4.44 1.81 14.87
N ALA A 130 4.14 0.54 15.18
CA ALA A 130 3.39 -0.32 14.27
C ALA A 130 2.32 -1.13 15.01
N THR A 131 1.04 -0.98 14.62
CA THR A 131 -0.01 -1.82 15.19
C THR A 131 -0.20 -3.11 14.39
N ALA A 132 -0.16 -4.25 15.07
CA ALA A 132 -0.45 -5.56 14.50
C ALA A 132 -0.78 -6.59 15.58
N SER A 133 -1.39 -7.71 15.19
CA SER A 133 -1.62 -8.85 16.09
C SER A 133 -0.29 -9.55 16.44
N PRO A 134 -0.20 -10.24 17.59
CA PRO A 134 1.07 -10.77 18.12
C PRO A 134 1.83 -11.67 17.14
N GLY A 135 1.11 -12.56 16.45
CA GLY A 135 1.70 -13.49 15.47
C GLY A 135 2.40 -12.82 14.29
N LYS A 136 2.19 -11.51 14.07
CA LYS A 136 2.81 -10.74 12.99
C LYS A 136 4.01 -9.90 13.45
N HIS A 137 4.31 -9.88 14.75
CA HIS A 137 5.36 -9.01 15.32
C HIS A 137 6.77 -9.45 14.91
N GLU A 138 7.02 -10.75 14.70
CA GLU A 138 8.33 -11.22 14.25
C GLU A 138 8.68 -10.68 12.86
N LEU A 139 7.72 -10.71 11.92
CA LEU A 139 7.87 -10.05 10.63
C LEU A 139 8.17 -8.57 10.80
N LEU A 140 7.39 -7.85 11.60
CA LEU A 140 7.58 -6.41 11.82
C LEU A 140 8.97 -6.07 12.37
N ARG A 141 9.51 -6.87 13.30
CA ARG A 141 10.88 -6.69 13.80
C ARG A 141 11.90 -6.86 12.69
N ARG A 142 11.76 -7.87 11.81
CA ARG A 142 12.64 -8.05 10.64
C ARG A 142 12.56 -6.88 9.67
N LEU A 143 11.38 -6.25 9.54
CA LEU A 143 11.19 -5.05 8.70
C LEU A 143 11.69 -3.76 9.37
N GLY A 144 12.23 -3.83 10.59
CA GLY A 144 12.85 -2.70 11.27
C GLY A 144 11.89 -1.83 12.08
N VAL A 145 10.70 -2.33 12.46
CA VAL A 145 9.82 -1.64 13.42
C VAL A 145 10.54 -1.43 14.75
N ASP A 146 10.46 -0.22 15.28
CA ASP A 146 11.07 0.14 16.57
C ASP A 146 10.12 -0.16 17.75
N GLU A 147 8.83 0.13 17.59
CA GLU A 147 7.80 -0.06 18.63
C GLU A 147 6.59 -0.86 18.09
N PRO A 148 6.59 -2.21 18.18
CA PRO A 148 5.41 -3.00 17.83
C PRO A 148 4.36 -2.92 18.93
N VAL A 149 3.13 -2.58 18.57
CA VAL A 149 1.97 -2.47 19.47
C VAL A 149 0.98 -3.59 19.17
N ASP A 150 0.77 -4.48 20.13
CA ASP A 150 -0.35 -5.43 20.10
C ASP A 150 -1.65 -4.72 20.48
N TYR A 151 -2.41 -4.34 19.45
CA TYR A 151 -3.68 -3.63 19.63
C TYR A 151 -4.76 -4.44 20.37
N ARG A 152 -4.54 -5.75 20.61
CA ARG A 152 -5.46 -6.62 21.36
C ARG A 152 -5.27 -6.51 22.86
N THR A 153 -4.07 -6.13 23.31
CA THR A 153 -3.68 -6.10 24.72
C THR A 153 -3.26 -4.72 25.20
N ARG A 154 -2.89 -3.82 24.30
CA ARG A 154 -2.53 -2.41 24.58
C ARG A 154 -3.36 -1.47 23.73
N ASP A 155 -3.89 -0.42 24.34
CA ASP A 155 -4.48 0.68 23.59
C ASP A 155 -3.37 1.49 22.91
N PHE A 156 -3.39 1.57 21.58
CA PHE A 156 -2.39 2.33 20.83
C PHE A 156 -2.44 3.84 21.14
N THR A 157 -3.50 4.35 21.77
CA THR A 157 -3.60 5.76 22.17
C THR A 157 -2.73 6.11 23.37
N GLU A 158 -2.12 5.11 24.03
CA GLU A 158 -1.19 5.25 25.14
C GLU A 158 0.29 5.24 24.72
N ILE A 159 0.56 5.39 23.42
CA ILE A 159 1.93 5.57 22.92
C ILE A 159 2.39 7.02 23.09
N ASP A 160 3.70 7.25 23.04
CA ASP A 160 4.22 8.61 22.93
C ASP A 160 3.75 9.27 21.63
N PRO A 161 3.42 10.58 21.65
CA PRO A 161 2.93 11.30 20.49
C PRO A 161 3.80 11.11 19.24
N VAL A 162 3.15 11.07 18.09
CA VAL A 162 3.79 10.84 16.78
C VAL A 162 3.67 12.05 15.86
N ASP A 163 4.61 12.19 14.93
CA ASP A 163 4.60 13.22 13.90
C ASP A 163 3.56 12.93 12.81
N VAL A 164 3.45 11.65 12.44
CA VAL A 164 2.63 11.18 11.33
C VAL A 164 1.91 9.89 11.73
N VAL A 165 0.63 9.80 11.40
CA VAL A 165 -0.11 8.54 11.41
C VAL A 165 -0.51 8.19 9.99
N LEU A 166 -0.22 6.96 9.56
CA LEU A 166 -0.83 6.34 8.39
C LEU A 166 -1.94 5.38 8.85
N ASP A 167 -3.18 5.84 8.69
CA ASP A 167 -4.38 5.07 9.01
C ASP A 167 -4.85 4.26 7.79
N LEU A 168 -4.68 2.94 7.91
CA LEU A 168 -5.11 1.92 6.94
C LEU A 168 -6.39 1.18 7.38
N VAL A 169 -7.04 1.64 8.45
CA VAL A 169 -8.23 1.02 9.04
C VAL A 169 -9.47 1.84 8.74
N GLY A 170 -9.40 3.16 8.97
CA GLY A 170 -10.56 4.05 8.88
C GLY A 170 -11.58 3.84 10.02
N GLY A 171 -12.75 4.47 9.88
CA GLY A 171 -13.81 4.42 10.87
C GLY A 171 -13.34 4.85 12.26
N ALA A 172 -13.65 4.07 13.29
CA ALA A 172 -13.32 4.42 14.68
C ALA A 172 -11.83 4.67 14.97
N TYR A 173 -10.92 4.32 14.05
CA TYR A 173 -9.50 4.65 14.18
C TYR A 173 -9.18 6.11 13.88
N GLY A 174 -9.96 6.84 13.09
CA GLY A 174 -9.67 8.23 12.71
C GLY A 174 -9.49 9.16 13.89
N ASP A 175 -10.56 9.34 14.69
CA ASP A 175 -10.50 10.18 15.90
C ASP A 175 -9.44 9.70 16.91
N ARG A 176 -9.31 8.39 17.12
CA ARG A 176 -8.31 7.83 18.05
C ARG A 176 -6.88 8.09 17.57
N SER A 177 -6.63 7.93 16.28
CA SER A 177 -5.34 8.22 15.64
C SER A 177 -4.99 9.69 15.77
N ALA A 178 -5.96 10.59 15.56
CA ALA A 178 -5.72 12.02 15.67
C ALA A 178 -5.27 12.46 17.07
N ARG A 179 -5.73 11.77 18.13
CA ARG A 179 -5.34 12.09 19.52
C ARG A 179 -3.87 11.82 19.82
N VAL A 180 -3.22 10.92 19.09
CA VAL A 180 -1.79 10.62 19.27
C VAL A 180 -0.90 11.42 18.33
N VAL A 181 -1.47 12.18 17.39
CA VAL A 181 -0.71 13.08 16.53
C VAL A 181 -0.35 14.33 17.34
N ARG A 182 0.94 14.67 17.39
CA ARG A 182 1.38 15.91 18.03
C ARG A 182 0.79 17.15 17.33
N PRO A 183 0.64 18.29 18.00
CA PRO A 183 0.24 19.54 17.33
C PRO A 183 1.10 19.85 16.10
N GLY A 184 0.46 20.20 14.97
CA GLY A 184 1.10 20.41 13.66
C GLY A 184 1.48 19.14 12.89
N GLY A 185 1.37 17.96 13.50
CA GLY A 185 1.55 16.66 12.87
C GLY A 185 0.48 16.34 11.82
N LEU A 186 0.57 15.18 11.18
CA LEU A 186 -0.31 14.78 10.08
C LEU A 186 -0.95 13.41 10.30
N LEU A 187 -2.29 13.35 10.23
CA LEU A 187 -3.02 12.12 10.01
C LEU A 187 -3.24 11.92 8.50
N VAL A 188 -2.77 10.79 7.95
CA VAL A 188 -3.06 10.37 6.57
C VAL A 188 -4.02 9.19 6.61
N SER A 189 -5.24 9.37 6.12
CA SER A 189 -6.22 8.28 6.00
C SER A 189 -6.18 7.69 4.59
N ALA A 190 -5.80 6.42 4.45
CA ALA A 190 -5.84 5.69 3.17
C ALA A 190 -7.13 4.84 3.02
N TYR A 191 -8.14 5.13 3.83
CA TYR A 191 -9.49 4.57 3.73
C TYR A 191 -10.50 5.71 3.49
N PRO A 192 -10.57 6.27 2.27
CA PRO A 192 -11.29 7.51 1.98
C PRO A 192 -12.80 7.42 2.25
N GLN A 193 -13.38 6.24 2.16
CA GLN A 193 -14.83 6.02 2.31
C GLN A 193 -15.34 6.30 3.73
N ASN A 194 -14.47 6.15 4.72
CA ASN A 194 -14.82 6.44 6.11
C ASN A 194 -13.53 6.73 6.88
N THR A 195 -13.14 8.00 6.92
CA THR A 195 -11.98 8.44 7.70
C THR A 195 -12.27 8.40 9.20
N GLY A 196 -13.55 8.44 9.60
CA GLY A 196 -14.02 8.49 10.99
C GLY A 196 -13.48 9.65 11.81
N ILE A 197 -13.21 10.78 11.13
CA ILE A 197 -12.82 12.03 11.77
C ILE A 197 -13.42 13.22 11.03
N THR A 198 -13.83 14.25 11.78
CA THR A 198 -14.43 15.47 11.23
C THR A 198 -13.41 16.61 11.14
N PRO A 199 -13.60 17.58 10.23
CA PRO A 199 -12.75 18.76 10.15
C PRO A 199 -12.68 19.57 11.45
N ASP A 200 -13.79 19.73 12.17
CA ASP A 200 -13.82 20.43 13.46
C ASP A 200 -12.94 19.74 14.51
N ARG A 201 -12.93 18.41 14.50
CA ARG A 201 -12.09 17.63 15.42
C ARG A 201 -10.61 17.79 15.09
N ILE A 202 -10.26 17.78 13.80
CA ILE A 202 -8.89 18.06 13.32
C ILE A 202 -8.44 19.45 13.76
N ALA A 203 -9.27 20.48 13.54
CA ALA A 203 -8.99 21.85 13.91
C ALA A 203 -8.83 22.01 15.43
N GLY A 204 -9.71 21.40 16.22
CA GLY A 204 -9.66 21.43 17.68
C GLY A 204 -8.42 20.74 18.28
N LEU A 205 -7.82 19.79 17.56
CA LEU A 205 -6.56 19.14 17.95
C LEU A 205 -5.31 19.88 17.42
N GLY A 206 -5.49 20.86 16.53
CA GLY A 206 -4.38 21.61 15.93
C GLY A 206 -3.47 20.75 15.04
N ILE A 207 -4.02 19.72 14.40
CA ILE A 207 -3.28 18.82 13.51
C ILE A 207 -3.68 19.02 12.06
N ARG A 208 -2.94 18.40 11.14
CA ARG A 208 -3.28 18.33 9.72
C ARG A 208 -3.93 16.98 9.41
N HIS A 209 -4.79 16.95 8.39
CA HIS A 209 -5.40 15.72 7.88
C HIS A 209 -5.31 15.68 6.36
N ALA A 210 -4.97 14.51 5.82
CA ALA A 210 -5.01 14.24 4.39
C ALA A 210 -5.70 12.90 4.14
N VAL A 211 -6.48 12.83 3.07
CA VAL A 211 -7.08 11.60 2.58
C VAL A 211 -6.31 11.17 1.34
N LEU A 212 -5.76 9.96 1.34
CA LEU A 212 -5.03 9.44 0.20
C LEU A 212 -5.95 8.57 -0.67
N VAL A 213 -6.01 8.93 -1.94
CA VAL A 213 -6.42 8.05 -3.03
C VAL A 213 -5.19 7.83 -3.91
N VAL A 214 -4.71 6.59 -3.97
CA VAL A 214 -3.50 6.25 -4.75
C VAL A 214 -3.75 6.46 -6.24
N HIS A 215 -2.73 6.86 -6.96
CA HIS A 215 -2.75 6.97 -8.42
C HIS A 215 -1.50 6.35 -9.04
N PRO A 216 -1.56 5.89 -10.31
CA PRO A 216 -0.40 5.45 -11.06
C PRO A 216 0.68 6.54 -11.14
N SER A 217 1.93 6.17 -10.91
CA SER A 217 3.08 7.06 -11.00
C SER A 217 4.34 6.25 -11.27
N ALA A 218 4.76 6.14 -12.53
CA ALA A 218 6.03 5.51 -12.88
C ALA A 218 7.24 6.14 -12.14
N PRO A 219 7.34 7.48 -11.95
CA PRO A 219 8.42 8.06 -11.17
C PRO A 219 8.48 7.58 -9.71
N ASP A 220 7.34 7.52 -9.01
CA ASP A 220 7.30 7.04 -7.63
C ASP A 220 7.56 5.53 -7.56
N LEU A 221 7.02 4.76 -8.52
CA LEU A 221 7.26 3.33 -8.60
C LEU A 221 8.74 3.02 -8.88
N ALA A 222 9.40 3.81 -9.72
CA ALA A 222 10.85 3.72 -9.94
C ALA A 222 11.68 4.02 -8.68
N ARG A 223 11.19 4.89 -7.79
CA ARG A 223 11.84 5.10 -6.48
C ARG A 223 11.67 3.92 -5.55
N LEU A 224 10.51 3.25 -5.59
CA LEU A 224 10.27 2.03 -4.83
C LEU A 224 11.14 0.88 -5.34
N THR A 225 11.27 0.69 -6.65
CA THR A 225 12.14 -0.33 -7.22
C THR A 225 13.62 -0.05 -6.94
N ALA A 226 14.04 1.22 -6.86
CA ALA A 226 15.38 1.55 -6.39
C ALA A 226 15.62 1.10 -4.93
N LEU A 227 14.66 1.28 -4.03
CA LEU A 227 14.77 0.76 -2.65
C LEU A 227 14.86 -0.77 -2.60
N VAL A 228 14.23 -1.46 -3.55
CA VAL A 228 14.36 -2.92 -3.70
C VAL A 228 15.79 -3.29 -4.05
N VAL A 229 16.36 -2.67 -5.08
CA VAL A 229 17.74 -2.91 -5.53
C VAL A 229 18.75 -2.57 -4.43
N GLU A 230 18.48 -1.56 -3.60
CA GLU A 230 19.31 -1.21 -2.44
C GLU A 230 19.16 -2.20 -1.27
N GLY A 231 18.28 -3.21 -1.36
CA GLY A 231 17.99 -4.16 -0.28
C GLY A 231 17.24 -3.55 0.91
N ARG A 232 16.59 -2.40 0.70
CA ARG A 232 15.91 -1.61 1.75
C ARG A 232 14.39 -1.75 1.71
N LEU A 233 13.87 -2.47 0.73
CA LEU A 233 12.45 -2.81 0.59
C LEU A 233 12.31 -4.21 0.01
N THR A 234 11.49 -5.04 0.65
CA THR A 234 11.06 -6.34 0.13
C THR A 234 9.53 -6.46 0.22
N VAL A 235 8.95 -7.19 -0.73
CA VAL A 235 7.52 -7.55 -0.68
C VAL A 235 7.39 -8.91 0.00
N HIS A 236 6.56 -8.97 1.04
CA HIS A 236 6.19 -10.25 1.66
C HIS A 236 4.93 -10.78 0.97
N VAL A 237 5.11 -11.87 0.21
CA VAL A 237 4.00 -12.61 -0.42
C VAL A 237 3.60 -13.75 0.52
N ASP A 238 2.38 -13.69 1.05
CA ASP A 238 1.79 -14.70 1.95
C ASP A 238 1.44 -15.97 1.18
N GLN A 239 0.78 -15.78 0.04
CA GLN A 239 0.14 -16.81 -0.74
C GLN A 239 0.15 -16.41 -2.21
N VAL A 240 0.37 -17.41 -3.05
CA VAL A 240 0.22 -17.34 -4.49
C VAL A 240 -0.92 -18.29 -4.85
N LEU A 241 -1.94 -17.77 -5.54
CA LEU A 241 -3.07 -18.55 -6.01
C LEU A 241 -3.20 -18.41 -7.52
N SER A 242 -3.78 -19.40 -8.19
CA SER A 242 -4.04 -19.29 -9.62
C SER A 242 -5.15 -18.27 -9.91
N LEU A 243 -5.20 -17.73 -11.13
CA LEU A 243 -6.25 -16.83 -11.58
C LEU A 243 -7.63 -17.51 -11.50
N ALA A 244 -7.67 -18.83 -11.75
CA ALA A 244 -8.86 -19.66 -11.56
C ALA A 244 -9.37 -19.67 -10.10
N GLU A 245 -8.50 -19.41 -9.12
CA GLU A 245 -8.83 -19.37 -7.69
C GLU A 245 -9.18 -17.95 -7.18
N VAL A 246 -9.44 -16.98 -8.05
CA VAL A 246 -9.74 -15.59 -7.67
C VAL A 246 -10.89 -15.46 -6.65
N ALA A 247 -11.88 -16.35 -6.68
CA ALA A 247 -12.95 -16.37 -5.68
C ALA A 247 -12.41 -16.68 -4.27
N LYS A 248 -11.63 -17.75 -4.15
CA LYS A 248 -10.95 -18.16 -2.92
C LYS A 248 -9.96 -17.10 -2.44
N ALA A 249 -9.20 -16.48 -3.35
CA ALA A 249 -8.30 -15.38 -3.01
C ALA A 249 -9.03 -14.23 -2.29
N HIS A 250 -10.22 -13.88 -2.78
CA HIS A 250 -11.04 -12.85 -2.15
C HIS A 250 -11.58 -13.29 -0.78
N GLU A 251 -12.03 -14.52 -0.62
CA GLU A 251 -12.46 -15.07 0.67
C GLU A 251 -11.33 -15.05 1.72
N VAL A 252 -10.12 -15.45 1.33
CA VAL A 252 -8.93 -15.42 2.19
C VAL A 252 -8.60 -13.98 2.65
N ILE A 253 -8.67 -13.01 1.73
CA ILE A 253 -8.48 -11.59 2.06
C ILE A 253 -9.58 -11.08 3.01
N ALA A 254 -10.83 -11.56 2.83
CA ALA A 254 -11.97 -11.23 3.70
C ALA A 254 -11.72 -11.60 5.16
N GLY A 255 -11.12 -12.77 5.37
CA GLY A 255 -10.81 -13.28 6.69
C GLY A 255 -9.80 -12.45 7.47
N GLY A 256 -9.11 -11.50 6.84
CA GLY A 256 -8.19 -10.55 7.49
C GLY A 256 -6.90 -11.19 8.03
N ALA A 257 -6.68 -12.48 7.78
CA ALA A 257 -5.53 -13.23 8.27
C ALA A 257 -4.25 -12.94 7.47
N VAL A 258 -4.36 -12.56 6.19
CA VAL A 258 -3.24 -12.34 5.27
C VAL A 258 -2.17 -11.42 5.86
N THR A 259 -0.92 -11.82 5.72
CA THR A 259 0.26 -11.05 6.12
C THR A 259 0.99 -10.59 4.86
N GLY A 260 1.15 -9.29 4.64
CA GLY A 260 1.67 -8.78 3.37
C GLY A 260 0.66 -8.94 2.22
N LYS A 261 1.10 -9.52 1.10
CA LYS A 261 0.35 -9.59 -0.18
C LYS A 261 -0.08 -11.02 -0.51
N LEU A 262 -1.27 -11.14 -1.08
CA LEU A 262 -1.72 -12.31 -1.83
C LEU A 262 -1.60 -11.96 -3.31
N VAL A 263 -1.03 -12.88 -4.10
CA VAL A 263 -0.77 -12.68 -5.53
C VAL A 263 -1.52 -13.72 -6.35
N LEU A 264 -2.02 -13.31 -7.51
CA LEU A 264 -2.60 -14.21 -8.51
C LEU A 264 -1.58 -14.46 -9.62
N VAL A 265 -1.50 -15.70 -10.09
CA VAL A 265 -0.72 -16.09 -11.28
C VAL A 265 -1.65 -16.73 -12.31
N PRO A 266 -1.43 -16.55 -13.62
CA PRO A 266 -2.19 -17.23 -14.67
C PRO A 266 -2.30 -18.73 -14.46
#